data_AF-A0A1L6JCP7-F1
#
_entry.id   AF-A0A1L6JCP7-F1
#
_cell.length_a   1.000
_cell.length_b   1.000
_cell.length_c   1.000
_cell.angle_alpha   90.00
_cell.angle_beta   90.00
_cell.angle_gamma   90.00
#
_symmetry.space_group_name_H-M   'P 1'
#
loop_
_entity.id
_entity.type
_entity.pdbx_description
1 polymer ?
#
loop_
_entity_poly.entity_id
_entity_poly.type
_entity_poly.pdbx_seq_one_letter_code
_entity_poly.pdbx_strand_id
1 'polypeptide(L)'
;MDDRLSLRQRAAIALQRSIGRTRVAEPLRDRAETARVARIEAAILSLSPITREVFILHRFDDLGYERIGHRLSISVEEVTAHMATAILQLDLALCDII
;
A
#
# COMPACT_ATOMS: atom_id res chain seq x y z
N MET A 1 -52.34 -9.64 31.56
CA MET A 1 -51.09 -8.90 31.84
C MET A 1 -50.00 -9.61 31.07
N ASP A 2 -49.51 -8.96 30.02
CA ASP A 2 -49.02 -9.57 28.79
C ASP A 2 -47.49 -9.60 28.77
N ASP A 3 -46.90 -10.74 29.11
CA ASP A 3 -45.44 -10.97 29.17
C ASP A 3 -44.91 -11.43 27.78
N ARG A 4 -45.22 -10.64 26.74
CA ARG A 4 -44.98 -10.99 25.33
C ARG A 4 -44.06 -10.02 24.58
N LEU A 5 -43.19 -9.30 25.28
CA LEU A 5 -41.98 -8.75 24.65
C LEU A 5 -41.05 -9.91 24.33
N SER A 6 -41.33 -10.51 23.17
CA SER A 6 -40.74 -11.70 22.60
C SER A 6 -39.22 -11.71 22.75
N LEU A 7 -38.64 -12.89 22.97
CA LEU A 7 -37.19 -13.13 22.87
C LEU A 7 -36.63 -12.55 21.55
N ARG A 8 -37.43 -12.48 20.48
CA ARG A 8 -37.09 -11.79 19.22
C ARG A 8 -36.91 -10.28 19.36
N GLN A 9 -37.75 -9.59 20.14
CA GLN A 9 -37.61 -8.15 20.41
C GLN A 9 -36.41 -7.86 21.32
N ARG A 10 -36.14 -8.73 22.31
CA ARG A 10 -34.93 -8.60 23.15
C ARG A 10 -33.65 -8.90 22.36
N ALA A 11 -33.69 -9.88 21.44
CA ALA A 11 -32.60 -10.17 20.51
C ALA A 11 -32.35 -9.03 19.52
N ALA A 12 -33.40 -8.37 19.01
CA ALA A 12 -33.27 -7.21 18.13
C ALA A 12 -32.52 -6.04 18.82
N ILE A 13 -32.86 -5.74 20.08
CA ILE A 13 -32.20 -4.69 20.86
C ILE A 13 -30.74 -5.05 21.18
N ALA A 14 -30.44 -6.33 21.46
CA ALA A 14 -29.08 -6.80 21.68
C ALA A 14 -28.21 -6.71 20.40
N LEU A 15 -28.79 -7.04 19.24
CA LEU A 15 -28.12 -6.93 17.94
C LEU A 15 -27.83 -5.46 17.60
N GLN A 16 -28.77 -4.55 17.88
CA GLN A 16 -28.59 -3.11 17.65
C GLN A 16 -27.44 -2.52 18.46
N ARG A 17 -27.17 -3.04 19.67
CA ARG A 17 -26.06 -2.59 20.54
C ARG A 17 -24.73 -3.29 20.22
N SER A 18 -24.76 -4.55 19.76
CA SER A 18 -23.55 -5.31 19.45
C SER A 18 -22.93 -4.99 18.09
N ILE A 19 -23.67 -4.36 17.17
CA ILE A 19 -23.12 -3.85 15.90
C ILE A 19 -22.32 -2.55 16.11
N GLY A 20 -22.42 -1.93 17.29
CA GLY A 20 -21.81 -0.64 17.64
C GLY A 20 -20.33 -0.66 18.06
N ARG A 21 -19.58 -1.77 17.89
CA ARG A 21 -18.18 -1.84 18.35
C ARG A 21 -17.11 -1.98 17.26
N THR A 22 -17.43 -1.91 15.96
CA THR A 22 -16.38 -1.88 14.91
C THR A 22 -16.64 -1.03 13.65
N ARG A 23 -17.86 -0.67 13.24
CA ARG A 23 -18.05 -0.09 11.88
C ARG A 23 -18.43 1.38 11.79
N VAL A 24 -17.57 2.28 12.27
CA VAL A 24 -17.66 3.70 11.86
C VAL A 24 -16.31 4.33 11.53
N ALA A 25 -15.26 3.52 11.36
CA ALA A 25 -13.95 3.96 10.87
C ALA A 25 -13.64 3.48 9.43
N GLU A 26 -14.60 2.87 8.72
CA GLU A 26 -14.34 2.10 7.49
C GLU A 26 -14.29 2.90 6.16
N PRO A 27 -14.92 4.07 5.95
CA PRO A 27 -14.74 4.81 4.68
C PRO A 27 -13.49 5.72 4.65
N LEU A 28 -13.18 6.37 5.77
CA LEU A 28 -12.05 7.29 5.86
C LEU A 28 -10.70 6.56 5.88
N ARG A 29 -10.64 5.38 6.53
CA ARG A 29 -9.46 4.51 6.52
C ARG A 29 -9.17 4.00 5.12
N ASP A 30 -10.19 3.49 4.43
CA ASP A 30 -10.08 2.98 3.05
C ASP A 30 -9.66 4.09 2.07
N ARG A 31 -10.23 5.30 2.21
CA ARG A 31 -9.82 6.47 1.41
C ARG A 31 -8.39 6.90 1.70
N ALA A 32 -7.97 6.93 2.96
CA ALA A 32 -6.61 7.31 3.34
C ALA A 32 -5.58 6.26 2.87
N GLU A 33 -5.93 4.98 2.97
CA GLU A 33 -5.13 3.87 2.45
C GLU A 33 -5.01 3.93 0.93
N THR A 34 -6.13 4.12 0.22
CA THR A 34 -6.15 4.34 -1.23
C THR A 34 -5.30 5.55 -1.64
N ALA A 35 -5.41 6.67 -0.92
CA ALA A 35 -4.61 7.87 -1.19
C ALA A 35 -3.11 7.66 -0.92
N ARG A 36 -2.77 6.80 0.04
CA ARG A 36 -1.38 6.41 0.31
C ARG A 36 -0.82 5.55 -0.81
N VAL A 37 -1.56 4.53 -1.25
CA VAL A 37 -1.17 3.67 -2.38
C VAL A 37 -1.01 4.50 -3.65
N ALA A 38 -1.96 5.37 -3.97
CA ALA A 38 -1.89 6.24 -5.15
C ALA A 38 -0.66 7.15 -5.16
N ARG A 39 -0.24 7.68 -3.99
CA ARG A 39 0.99 8.48 -3.89
C ARG A 39 2.25 7.64 -4.10
N ILE A 40 2.30 6.43 -3.56
CA ILE A 40 3.42 5.50 -3.78
C ILE A 40 3.52 5.14 -5.26
N GLU A 41 2.40 4.81 -5.91
CA GLU A 41 2.36 4.52 -7.34
C GLU A 41 2.84 5.72 -8.17
N ALA A 42 2.35 6.93 -7.86
CA ALA A 42 2.76 8.14 -8.55
C ALA A 42 4.27 8.41 -8.38
N ALA A 43 4.81 8.20 -7.18
CA ALA A 43 6.25 8.35 -6.93
C ALA A 43 7.07 7.35 -7.75
N ILE A 44 6.67 6.07 -7.79
CA ILE A 44 7.33 5.06 -8.62
C ILE A 44 7.24 5.41 -10.11
N LEU A 45 6.09 5.89 -10.57
CA LEU A 45 5.90 6.30 -11.97
C LEU A 45 6.73 7.53 -12.36
N SER A 46 7.08 8.38 -11.40
CA SER A 46 7.91 9.57 -11.61
C SER A 46 9.40 9.27 -11.84
N LEU A 47 9.87 8.09 -11.45
CA LEU A 47 11.23 7.63 -11.72
C LEU A 47 11.48 7.55 -13.23
N SER A 48 12.73 7.77 -13.64
CA SER A 48 13.12 7.55 -15.04
C SER A 48 12.87 6.09 -15.45
N PRO A 49 12.59 5.79 -16.74
CA PRO A 49 12.19 4.44 -17.16
C PRO A 49 13.15 3.33 -16.70
N ILE A 50 14.46 3.54 -16.86
CA ILE A 50 15.47 2.56 -16.45
C ILE A 50 15.54 2.43 -14.92
N THR A 51 15.54 3.56 -14.20
CA THR A 51 15.56 3.55 -12.72
C THR A 51 14.33 2.84 -12.15
N ARG A 52 13.16 3.08 -12.73
CA ARG A 52 11.91 2.41 -12.37
C ARG A 52 11.98 0.91 -12.61
N GLU A 53 12.50 0.50 -13.76
CA GLU A 53 12.57 -0.92 -14.12
C GLU A 53 13.57 -1.68 -13.25
N VAL A 54 14.74 -1.10 -12.98
CA VAL A 54 15.71 -1.63 -12.00
C VAL A 54 15.06 -1.81 -10.62
N PHE A 55 14.36 -0.78 -10.12
CA PHE A 55 13.67 -0.84 -8.84
C PHE A 55 12.59 -1.94 -8.82
N ILE A 56 11.79 -2.05 -9.88
CA ILE A 56 10.70 -3.04 -9.95
C ILE A 56 11.27 -4.46 -9.95
N LEU A 57 12.24 -4.73 -10.83
CA LEU A 57 12.87 -6.06 -10.96
C LEU A 57 13.52 -6.49 -9.64
N HIS A 58 14.15 -5.57 -8.91
CA HIS A 58 14.72 -5.90 -7.63
C HIS A 58 13.65 -6.09 -6.54
N ARG A 59 12.71 -5.14 -6.41
CA ARG A 59 11.84 -5.06 -5.23
C ARG A 59 10.62 -5.97 -5.28
N PHE A 60 10.07 -6.21 -6.48
CA PHE A 60 8.86 -7.00 -6.68
C PHE A 60 9.15 -8.37 -7.29
N ASP A 61 10.17 -8.46 -8.15
CA ASP A 61 10.55 -9.73 -8.80
C ASP A 61 11.73 -10.44 -8.10
N ASP A 62 12.33 -9.83 -7.07
CA ASP A 62 13.44 -10.37 -6.27
C ASP A 62 14.69 -10.74 -7.11
N LEU A 63 14.93 -10.02 -8.21
CA LEU A 63 16.14 -10.21 -9.01
C LEU A 63 17.35 -9.55 -8.33
N GLY A 64 18.46 -10.28 -8.27
CA GLY A 64 19.77 -9.75 -7.89
C GLY A 64 20.39 -8.86 -8.97
N TYR A 65 21.32 -7.98 -8.57
CA TYR A 65 21.85 -6.92 -9.44
C TYR A 65 22.54 -7.43 -10.71
N GLU A 66 23.27 -8.55 -10.63
CA GLU A 66 23.89 -9.18 -11.81
C GLU A 66 22.85 -9.59 -12.85
N ARG A 67 21.75 -10.22 -12.43
CA ARG A 67 20.66 -10.65 -13.32
C ARG A 67 19.92 -9.45 -13.92
N ILE A 68 19.79 -8.36 -13.17
CA ILE A 68 19.21 -7.11 -13.67
C ILE A 68 20.12 -6.49 -14.73
N GLY A 69 21.43 -6.39 -14.48
CA GLY A 69 22.40 -5.87 -15.42
C GLY A 69 22.40 -6.63 -16.74
N HIS A 70 22.42 -7.96 -16.67
CA HIS A 70 22.29 -8.82 -17.86
C HIS A 70 20.98 -8.60 -18.60
N ARG A 71 19.84 -8.50 -17.90
CA ARG A 71 18.52 -8.33 -18.51
C ARG A 71 18.36 -6.99 -19.21
N LEU A 72 18.90 -5.92 -18.63
CA LEU A 72 18.79 -4.56 -19.14
C LEU A 72 19.98 -4.12 -20.00
N SER A 73 20.99 -4.99 -20.17
CA SER A 73 22.23 -4.71 -20.89
C SER A 73 23.00 -3.50 -20.33
N ILE A 74 23.09 -3.41 -18.99
CA ILE A 74 23.83 -2.39 -18.24
C ILE A 74 24.76 -3.05 -17.21
N SER A 75 25.78 -2.32 -16.75
CA SER A 75 26.72 -2.80 -15.73
C SER A 75 26.06 -2.91 -14.34
N VAL A 76 26.65 -3.73 -13.46
CA VAL A 76 26.21 -3.86 -12.06
C VAL A 76 26.38 -2.53 -11.30
N GLU A 77 27.40 -1.76 -11.67
CA GLU A 77 27.63 -0.40 -11.18
C GLU A 77 26.48 0.53 -11.59
N GLU A 78 26.02 0.47 -12.84
CA GLU A 78 24.85 1.24 -13.30
C GLU A 78 23.57 0.80 -12.58
N VAL A 79 23.35 -0.51 -12.39
CA VAL A 79 22.22 -1.02 -11.59
C VAL A 79 22.25 -0.43 -10.18
N THR A 80 23.42 -0.41 -9.54
CA THR A 80 23.60 0.15 -8.19
C THR A 80 23.30 1.64 -8.16
N ALA A 81 23.77 2.40 -9.16
CA ALA A 81 23.50 3.83 -9.28
C ALA A 81 22.00 4.13 -9.50
N HIS A 82 21.33 3.33 -10.33
CA HIS A 82 19.88 3.40 -10.52
C HIS A 82 19.13 3.06 -9.22
N MET A 83 19.53 2.02 -8.50
CA MET A 83 18.92 1.67 -7.20
C MET A 83 19.08 2.79 -6.18
N ALA A 84 20.28 3.38 -6.05
CA ALA A 84 20.51 4.51 -5.16
C ALA A 84 19.65 5.72 -5.54
N THR A 85 19.54 6.01 -6.84
CA THR A 85 18.68 7.09 -7.36
C THR A 85 17.21 6.83 -7.03
N ALA A 86 16.72 5.60 -7.21
CA ALA A 86 15.35 5.23 -6.89
C ALA A 86 15.05 5.45 -5.41
N ILE A 87 15.90 4.95 -4.52
CA ILE A 87 15.73 5.09 -3.07
C ILE A 87 15.67 6.57 -2.67
N LEU A 88 16.62 7.38 -3.16
CA LEU A 88 16.66 8.81 -2.85
C LEU A 88 15.41 9.55 -3.34
N GLN A 89 14.98 9.31 -4.59
CA GLN A 89 13.81 9.99 -5.15
C GLN A 89 12.52 9.57 -4.47
N LEU A 90 12.38 8.29 -4.12
CA LEU A 90 11.21 7.79 -3.41
C LEU A 90 11.18 8.29 -1.96
N ASP A 91 12.33 8.38 -1.28
CA ASP A 91 12.42 8.95 0.07
C ASP A 91 11.96 10.42 0.09
N LEU A 92 12.45 11.21 -0.86
CA LEU A 92 12.04 12.61 -1.01
C LEU A 92 10.54 12.75 -1.34
N ALA A 93 10.02 11.89 -2.21
CA ALA A 93 8.62 11.94 -2.66
C ALA A 93 7.62 11.42 -1.62
N LEU A 94 8.08 10.62 -0.65
CA LEU A 94 7.22 9.94 0.34
C LEU A 94 7.49 10.39 1.79
N CYS A 95 8.35 11.39 1.99
CA CYS A 95 8.71 11.94 3.31
C CYS A 95 7.47 12.43 4.11
N ASP A 96 6.39 12.81 3.43
CA ASP A 96 5.11 13.24 4.01
C ASP A 96 4.15 12.07 4.34
N ILE A 97 4.55 10.82 4.06
CA ILE A 97 3.73 9.61 4.23
C ILE A 97 4.08 8.84 5.50
N ILE A 98 5.31 9.00 6.01
CA ILE A 98 5.88 8.19 7.10
C ILE A 98 5.73 8.88 8.45
#